data_AF-C2KWE8-F1
#
_entry.id   AF-C2KWE8-F1
#
_cell.length_a   1.000
_cell.length_b   1.000
_cell.length_c   1.000
_cell.angle_alpha   90.00
_cell.angle_beta   90.00
_cell.angle_gamma   90.00
#
_symmetry.space_group_name_H-M   'P 1'
#
loop_
_entity.id
_entity.type
_entity.pdbx_description
1 polymer ?
#
loop_
_entity_poly.entity_id
_entity_poly.type
_entity_poly.pdbx_seq_one_letter_code
_entity_poly.pdbx_strand_id
1 'polypeptide(L)'
;MIDFNAFFSLVDFGVIVQSLGWLFLGAITLIEKFAPKDKKPWTAILTFVGKILTREFAESQKALIERVEVLSDKIEAVAESVEETRAIAARVRILRFGDELLEGRLHSKDTFDQTLLDIDNYEKYCKNHENFKNHVTEETVALIKEKYRIRLRKNDFVR
;
A
#
# COMPACT_ATOMS: atom_id res chain seq x y z
N MET A 1 34.08 48.83 -21.12
CA MET A 1 33.31 47.57 -21.03
C MET A 1 32.54 47.67 -19.72
N ILE A 2 31.21 47.77 -19.75
CA ILE A 2 30.43 47.93 -18.52
C ILE A 2 30.52 46.62 -17.74
N ASP A 3 31.05 46.66 -16.53
CA ASP A 3 31.12 45.50 -15.65
C ASP A 3 29.73 45.25 -15.04
N PHE A 4 29.01 44.32 -15.65
CA PHE A 4 27.66 43.94 -15.23
C PHE A 4 27.64 43.36 -13.82
N ASN A 5 28.74 42.74 -13.35
CA ASN A 5 28.79 42.12 -12.03
C ASN A 5 28.85 43.17 -10.91
N ALA A 6 29.65 44.23 -11.11
CA ALA A 6 29.72 45.38 -10.20
C ALA A 6 28.42 46.20 -10.19
N PHE A 7 27.72 46.25 -11.33
CA PHE A 7 26.41 46.90 -11.45
C PHE A 7 25.32 46.13 -10.69
N PHE A 8 25.26 44.79 -10.82
CA PHE A 8 24.28 43.96 -10.12
C PHE A 8 24.55 43.84 -8.62
N SER A 9 25.79 44.02 -8.15
CA SER A 9 26.08 44.05 -6.71
C SER A 9 25.66 45.34 -6.00
N LEU A 10 25.42 46.41 -6.76
CA LEU A 10 25.05 47.74 -6.27
C LEU A 10 23.54 48.01 -6.32
N VAL A 11 22.84 47.23 -7.15
CA VAL A 11 21.39 47.35 -7.36
C VAL A 11 20.70 46.22 -6.60
N ASP A 12 19.80 46.59 -5.68
CA ASP A 12 19.01 45.61 -4.92
C ASP A 12 18.26 44.67 -5.87
N PHE A 13 18.20 43.38 -5.52
CA PHE A 13 17.45 42.36 -6.28
C PHE A 13 16.01 42.79 -6.58
N GLY A 14 15.38 43.51 -5.64
CA GLY A 14 14.05 44.09 -5.83
C GLY A 14 13.96 45.10 -6.98
N VAL A 15 14.97 45.95 -7.16
CA VAL A 15 15.03 46.96 -8.24
C VAL A 15 15.24 46.29 -9.60
N ILE A 16 16.05 45.22 -9.65
CA ILE A 16 16.24 44.42 -10.87
C ILE A 16 14.91 43.75 -11.27
N VAL A 17 14.21 43.12 -10.33
CA VAL A 17 12.90 42.50 -10.58
C VAL A 17 11.86 43.54 -11.02
N GLN A 18 11.82 44.71 -10.37
CA GLN A 18 10.90 45.79 -10.73
C GLN A 18 11.18 46.35 -12.12
N SER A 19 12.45 46.63 -12.45
CA SER A 19 12.84 47.18 -13.76
C SER A 19 12.57 46.19 -14.90
N LEU A 20 12.85 44.90 -14.69
CA LEU A 20 12.48 43.84 -15.63
C LEU A 20 10.96 43.71 -15.77
N GLY A 21 10.20 43.85 -14.69
CA GLY A 21 8.73 43.86 -14.71
C GLY A 21 8.17 44.99 -15.57
N TRP A 22 8.72 46.20 -15.43
CA TRP A 22 8.33 47.35 -16.26
C TRP A 22 8.71 47.18 -17.73
N LEU A 23 9.91 46.66 -18.02
CA LEU A 23 10.34 46.33 -19.38
C LEU A 23 9.43 45.27 -20.02
N PHE A 24 9.05 44.25 -19.25
CA PHE A 24 8.14 43.18 -19.70
C PHE A 24 6.74 43.72 -20.02
N LEU A 25 6.18 44.56 -19.13
CA LEU A 25 4.90 45.24 -19.38
C LEU A 25 4.99 46.17 -20.61
N GLY A 26 6.09 46.91 -20.76
CA GLY A 26 6.35 47.74 -21.92
C GLY A 26 6.42 46.94 -23.23
N ALA A 27 7.08 45.78 -23.21
CA ALA A 27 7.15 44.89 -24.37
C ALA A 27 5.77 44.30 -24.72
N ILE A 28 5.00 43.83 -23.73
CA ILE A 28 3.65 43.28 -23.96
C ILE A 28 2.69 44.33 -24.52
N THR A 29 2.73 45.56 -23.99
CA THR A 29 1.86 46.64 -24.49
C THR A 29 2.22 47.07 -25.91
N LEU A 30 3.51 47.06 -26.26
CA LEU A 30 3.95 47.27 -27.64
C LEU A 30 3.45 46.14 -28.56
N ILE A 31 3.59 44.88 -28.11
CA ILE A 31 3.09 43.72 -28.85
C ILE A 31 1.57 43.81 -29.02
N GLU A 32 0.81 44.18 -27.99
CA GLU A 32 -0.65 44.35 -28.08
C GLU A 32 -1.07 45.41 -29.11
N LYS A 33 -0.28 46.49 -29.23
CA LYS A 33 -0.55 47.56 -30.20
C LYS A 33 -0.32 47.14 -31.66
N PHE A 34 0.63 46.25 -31.91
CA PHE A 34 1.00 45.80 -33.26
C PHE A 34 0.52 44.37 -33.60
N ALA A 35 -0.01 43.64 -32.63
CA ALA A 35 -0.52 42.28 -32.81
C ALA A 35 -1.91 42.27 -33.46
N PRO A 36 -2.26 41.19 -34.19
CA PRO A 36 -3.62 40.97 -34.67
C PRO A 36 -4.62 40.95 -33.50
N LYS A 37 -5.79 41.58 -33.66
CA LYS A 37 -6.85 41.66 -32.62
C LYS A 37 -7.33 40.29 -32.12
N ASP A 38 -7.07 39.26 -32.91
CA ASP A 38 -7.44 37.87 -32.75
C ASP A 38 -6.49 37.06 -31.86
N LYS A 39 -5.29 37.57 -31.52
CA LYS A 39 -4.33 36.89 -30.61
C LYS A 39 -3.88 37.79 -29.47
N LYS A 40 -4.46 37.59 -28.28
CA LYS A 40 -4.09 38.34 -27.06
C LYS A 40 -2.77 37.80 -26.46
N PRO A 41 -1.75 38.64 -26.22
CA PRO A 41 -0.44 38.21 -25.74
C PRO A 41 -0.50 37.54 -24.36
N TRP A 42 -1.32 38.06 -23.44
CA TRP A 42 -1.57 37.44 -22.13
C TRP A 42 -2.15 36.03 -22.24
N THR A 43 -3.08 35.81 -23.17
CA THR A 43 -3.66 34.49 -23.43
C THR A 43 -2.61 33.52 -23.93
N ALA A 44 -1.70 33.95 -24.80
CA ALA A 44 -0.61 33.10 -25.29
C ALA A 44 0.37 32.71 -24.16
N ILE A 45 0.74 33.65 -23.29
CA ILE A 45 1.63 33.40 -22.14
C ILE A 45 0.96 32.45 -21.14
N LEU A 46 -0.29 32.73 -20.75
CA LEU A 46 -1.04 31.87 -19.82
C LEU A 46 -1.27 30.47 -20.39
N THR A 47 -1.52 30.35 -21.71
CA THR A 47 -1.66 29.06 -22.38
C THR A 47 -0.34 28.29 -22.42
N PHE A 48 0.78 28.98 -22.65
CA PHE A 48 2.11 28.36 -22.66
C PHE A 48 2.50 27.85 -21.27
N VAL A 49 2.35 28.70 -20.24
CA VAL A 49 2.58 28.32 -18.84
C VAL A 49 1.66 27.19 -18.42
N GLY A 50 0.36 27.28 -18.75
CA GLY A 50 -0.62 26.24 -18.46
C GLY A 50 -0.28 24.91 -19.13
N LYS A 51 0.19 24.90 -20.39
CA LYS A 51 0.61 23.68 -21.09
C LYS A 51 1.83 23.02 -20.45
N ILE A 52 2.82 23.80 -20.03
CA ILE A 52 4.01 23.29 -19.35
C ILE A 52 3.62 22.68 -17.99
N LEU A 53 2.88 23.43 -17.17
CA LEU A 53 2.42 22.95 -15.87
C LEU A 53 1.52 21.71 -16.00
N THR A 54 0.61 21.69 -16.98
CA THR A 54 -0.27 20.55 -17.24
C THR A 54 0.52 19.32 -17.65
N ARG A 55 1.58 19.49 -18.46
CA ARG A 55 2.41 18.37 -18.90
C ARG A 55 3.18 17.76 -17.73
N GLU A 56 3.88 18.58 -16.93
CA GLU A 56 4.61 18.11 -15.75
C GLU A 56 3.67 17.50 -14.70
N PHE A 57 2.51 18.13 -14.48
CA PHE A 57 1.49 17.61 -13.59
C PHE A 57 0.89 16.29 -14.10
N ALA A 58 0.64 16.16 -15.40
CA ALA A 58 0.15 14.91 -15.99
C ALA A 58 1.19 13.79 -15.94
N GLU A 59 2.46 14.09 -16.19
CA GLU A 59 3.55 13.11 -16.10
C GLU A 59 3.75 12.63 -14.65
N SER A 60 3.77 13.56 -13.68
CA SER A 60 3.85 13.20 -12.25
C SER A 60 2.63 12.41 -11.76
N GLN A 61 1.41 12.77 -12.21
CA GLN A 61 0.19 12.03 -11.86
C GLN A 61 0.21 10.61 -12.45
N LYS A 62 0.66 10.43 -13.69
CA LYS A 62 0.83 9.10 -14.30
C LYS A 62 1.83 8.24 -13.53
N ALA A 63 2.99 8.79 -13.20
CA ALA A 63 4.00 8.08 -12.42
C ALA A 63 3.49 7.70 -11.02
N LEU A 64 2.65 8.54 -10.41
CA LEU A 64 2.01 8.23 -9.13
C LEU A 64 1.00 7.08 -9.27
N ILE A 65 0.13 7.13 -10.28
CA ILE A 65 -0.88 6.08 -10.54
C ILE A 65 -0.18 4.73 -10.77
N GLU A 66 0.85 4.69 -11.61
CA GLU A 66 1.63 3.48 -11.88
C GLU A 66 2.25 2.91 -10.61
N ARG A 67 2.82 3.77 -9.74
CA ARG A 67 3.36 3.32 -8.44
C ARG A 67 2.29 2.79 -7.51
N VAL A 68 1.09 3.39 -7.50
CA VAL A 68 -0.05 2.93 -6.69
C VAL A 68 -0.54 1.57 -7.20
N GLU A 69 -0.62 1.37 -8.51
CA GLU A 69 -0.98 0.08 -9.12
C GLU A 69 0.02 -1.01 -8.74
N VAL A 70 1.33 -0.77 -8.95
CA VAL A 70 2.39 -1.72 -8.55
C VAL A 70 2.39 -2.01 -7.05
N LEU A 71 2.08 -1.02 -6.20
CA LEU A 71 1.95 -1.24 -4.75
C LEU A 71 0.71 -2.08 -4.42
N SER A 72 -0.40 -1.87 -5.12
CA SER A 72 -1.64 -2.63 -4.92
C SER A 72 -1.41 -4.10 -5.24
N ASP A 73 -0.78 -4.40 -6.38
CA ASP A 73 -0.42 -5.76 -6.79
C ASP A 73 0.51 -6.44 -5.76
N LYS A 74 1.51 -5.70 -5.26
CA LYS A 74 2.42 -6.21 -4.23
C LYS A 74 1.72 -6.48 -2.90
N ILE A 75 0.76 -5.63 -2.51
CA ILE A 75 -0.03 -5.83 -1.29
C ILE A 75 -0.88 -7.09 -1.42
N GLU A 76 -1.51 -7.31 -2.57
CA GLU A 76 -2.30 -8.50 -2.82
C GLU A 76 -1.45 -9.78 -2.76
N ALA A 77 -0.29 -9.79 -3.43
CA ALA A 77 0.64 -10.91 -3.37
C ALA A 77 1.17 -11.20 -1.95
N VAL A 78 1.44 -10.14 -1.16
CA VAL A 78 1.84 -10.30 0.25
C VAL A 78 0.68 -10.82 1.09
N ALA A 79 -0.54 -10.35 0.87
CA ALA A 79 -1.72 -10.82 1.59
C ALA A 79 -1.94 -12.32 1.38
N GLU A 80 -1.84 -12.80 0.13
CA GLU A 80 -1.95 -14.22 -0.20
C GLU A 80 -0.87 -15.06 0.50
N SER A 81 0.39 -14.61 0.45
CA SER A 81 1.51 -15.28 1.14
C SER A 81 1.35 -15.30 2.66
N VAL A 82 0.79 -14.26 3.25
CA VAL A 82 0.50 -14.20 4.69
C VAL A 82 -0.61 -15.18 5.07
N GLU A 83 -1.66 -15.31 4.25
CA GLU A 83 -2.73 -16.28 4.47
C GLU A 83 -2.20 -17.72 4.43
N GLU A 84 -1.39 -18.05 3.43
CA GLU A 84 -0.74 -19.37 3.33
C GLU A 84 0.14 -19.64 4.55
N THR A 85 0.99 -18.68 4.92
CA THR A 85 1.88 -18.81 6.08
C THR A 85 1.09 -19.02 7.38
N ARG A 86 -0.03 -18.30 7.54
CA ARG A 86 -0.92 -18.45 8.69
C ARG A 86 -1.56 -19.84 8.74
N ALA A 87 -1.98 -20.37 7.60
CA ALA A 87 -2.55 -21.71 7.50
C ALA A 87 -1.51 -22.80 7.81
N ILE A 88 -0.27 -22.66 7.30
CA ILE A 88 0.84 -23.56 7.64
C ILE A 88 1.13 -23.51 9.15
N ALA A 89 1.19 -22.33 9.75
CA ALA A 89 1.43 -22.18 11.18
C ALA A 89 0.31 -22.80 12.02
N ALA A 90 -0.95 -22.64 11.62
CA ALA A 90 -2.09 -23.30 12.26
C ALA A 90 -1.96 -24.83 12.16
N ARG A 91 -1.62 -25.36 10.98
CA ARG A 91 -1.37 -26.79 10.77
C ARG A 91 -0.30 -27.35 11.71
N VAL A 92 0.83 -26.66 11.87
CA VAL A 92 1.90 -27.09 12.79
C VAL A 92 1.38 -27.16 14.23
N ARG A 93 0.60 -26.17 14.68
CA ARG A 93 0.01 -26.17 16.03
C ARG A 93 -0.99 -27.31 16.23
N ILE A 94 -1.85 -27.56 15.24
CA ILE A 94 -2.83 -28.65 15.26
C ILE A 94 -2.13 -30.01 15.37
N LEU A 95 -1.15 -30.28 14.51
CA LEU A 95 -0.43 -31.55 14.50
C LEU A 95 0.33 -31.76 15.81
N ARG A 96 1.05 -30.72 16.25
CA ARG A 96 1.72 -30.76 17.55
C ARG A 96 0.73 -31.10 18.65
N PHE A 97 -0.39 -30.36 18.77
CA PHE A 97 -1.41 -30.60 19.78
C PHE A 97 -1.96 -32.03 19.73
N GLY A 98 -2.19 -32.55 18.53
CA GLY A 98 -2.57 -33.95 18.30
C GLY A 98 -1.56 -34.94 18.90
N ASP A 99 -0.28 -34.74 18.64
CA ASP A 99 0.79 -35.57 19.21
C ASP A 99 0.80 -35.49 20.75
N GLU A 100 0.61 -34.29 21.33
CA GLU A 100 0.52 -34.10 22.78
C GLU A 100 -0.63 -34.92 23.39
N LEU A 101 -1.79 -34.95 22.72
CA LEU A 101 -2.94 -35.73 23.14
C LEU A 101 -2.70 -37.24 23.02
N LEU A 102 -1.97 -37.69 22.00
CA LEU A 102 -1.60 -39.09 21.82
C LEU A 102 -0.60 -39.57 22.88
N GLU A 103 0.30 -38.69 23.31
CA GLU A 103 1.20 -38.92 24.45
C GLU A 103 0.48 -38.90 25.81
N GLY A 104 -0.83 -38.58 25.83
CA GLY A 104 -1.63 -38.55 27.04
C GLY A 104 -1.46 -37.29 27.88
N ARG A 105 -0.87 -36.22 27.32
CA ARG A 105 -0.75 -34.93 28.02
C ARG A 105 -2.15 -34.36 28.31
N LEU A 106 -2.28 -33.78 29.50
CA LEU A 106 -3.52 -33.13 29.92
C LEU A 106 -3.41 -31.63 29.64
N HIS A 107 -4.46 -31.04 29.09
CA HIS A 107 -4.50 -29.64 28.70
C HIS A 107 -5.72 -28.92 29.29
N SER A 108 -5.61 -27.60 29.41
CA SER A 108 -6.71 -26.76 29.85
C SER A 108 -7.74 -26.57 28.76
N LYS A 109 -8.95 -26.15 29.13
CA LYS A 109 -10.00 -25.81 28.17
C LYS A 109 -9.55 -24.71 27.19
N ASP A 110 -8.77 -23.75 27.68
CA ASP A 110 -8.25 -22.65 26.85
C ASP A 110 -7.33 -23.15 25.74
N THR A 111 -6.41 -24.08 26.03
CA THR A 111 -5.55 -24.68 24.99
C THR A 111 -6.35 -25.42 23.93
N PHE A 112 -7.42 -26.13 24.34
CA PHE A 112 -8.34 -26.75 23.38
C PHE A 112 -9.07 -25.71 22.54
N ASP A 113 -9.63 -24.67 23.16
CA ASP A 113 -10.37 -23.61 22.47
C ASP A 113 -9.46 -22.88 21.45
N GLN A 114 -8.20 -22.58 21.83
CA GLN A 114 -7.19 -22.03 20.92
C GLN A 114 -6.90 -22.96 19.73
N THR A 115 -6.75 -24.27 20.00
CA THR A 115 -6.51 -25.24 18.93
C THR A 115 -7.72 -25.37 18.01
N LEU A 116 -8.95 -25.31 18.53
CA LEU A 116 -10.16 -25.33 17.71
C LEU A 116 -10.24 -24.10 16.80
N LEU A 117 -9.84 -22.91 17.28
CA LEU A 117 -9.72 -21.72 16.43
C LEU A 117 -8.68 -21.89 15.32
N ASP A 118 -7.55 -22.55 15.62
CA ASP A 118 -6.56 -22.88 14.59
C ASP A 118 -7.12 -23.85 13.55
N ILE A 119 -7.90 -24.85 13.98
CA ILE A 119 -8.60 -25.79 13.09
C ILE A 119 -9.56 -25.04 12.17
N ASP A 120 -10.39 -24.15 12.70
CA ASP A 120 -11.34 -23.38 11.89
C ASP A 120 -10.63 -22.50 10.85
N ASN A 121 -9.54 -21.83 11.26
CA ASN A 121 -8.73 -21.03 10.34
C ASN A 121 -8.11 -21.88 9.23
N TYR A 122 -7.60 -23.06 9.59
CA TYR A 122 -6.97 -23.99 8.67
C TYR A 122 -7.97 -24.62 7.69
N GLU A 123 -9.11 -25.11 8.17
CA GLU A 123 -10.19 -25.68 7.35
C GLU A 123 -10.75 -24.61 6.38
N LYS A 124 -10.93 -23.37 6.85
CA LYS A 124 -11.35 -22.25 5.99
C LYS A 124 -10.36 -21.98 4.86
N TYR A 125 -9.06 -21.98 5.15
CA TYR A 125 -8.03 -21.79 4.14
C TYR A 125 -8.04 -22.94 3.12
N CYS A 126 -8.07 -24.20 3.59
CA CYS A 126 -8.09 -25.39 2.71
C CYS A 126 -9.32 -25.43 1.81
N LYS A 127 -10.49 -25.02 2.32
CA LYS A 127 -11.73 -24.95 1.51
C LYS A 127 -11.60 -24.00 0.32
N ASN A 128 -10.81 -22.93 0.47
CA ASN A 128 -10.56 -21.97 -0.60
C ASN A 128 -9.36 -22.37 -1.49
N HIS A 129 -8.60 -23.41 -1.11
CA HIS A 129 -7.36 -23.83 -1.77
C HIS A 129 -7.31 -25.36 -1.94
N GLU A 130 -8.06 -25.89 -2.91
CA GLU A 130 -8.22 -27.34 -3.13
C GLU A 130 -6.91 -28.12 -3.33
N ASN A 131 -5.86 -27.46 -3.83
CA ASN A 131 -4.55 -28.08 -4.06
C ASN A 131 -3.69 -28.20 -2.78
N PHE A 132 -4.13 -27.62 -1.66
CA PHE A 132 -3.36 -27.63 -0.41
C PHE A 132 -3.50 -28.99 0.30
N LYS A 133 -2.37 -29.70 0.51
CA LYS A 133 -2.35 -31.07 1.05
C LYS A 133 -2.89 -31.14 2.50
N ASN A 134 -4.06 -31.73 2.69
CA ASN A 134 -4.78 -31.79 3.98
C ASN A 134 -4.81 -33.17 4.68
N HIS A 135 -4.59 -34.29 3.97
CA HIS A 135 -4.99 -35.62 4.47
C HIS A 135 -4.44 -36.02 5.85
N VAL A 136 -3.23 -35.60 6.24
CA VAL A 136 -2.67 -35.93 7.57
C VAL A 136 -3.36 -35.13 8.68
N THR A 137 -3.91 -33.97 8.38
CA THR A 137 -4.50 -33.06 9.37
C THR A 137 -5.96 -33.41 9.66
N GLU A 138 -6.69 -34.06 8.75
CA GLU A 138 -8.10 -34.45 8.94
C GLU A 138 -8.29 -35.44 10.12
N GLU A 139 -7.46 -36.48 10.18
CA GLU A 139 -7.51 -37.48 11.27
C GLU A 139 -7.16 -36.85 12.62
N THR A 140 -6.12 -36.00 12.65
CA THR A 140 -5.73 -35.28 13.86
C THR A 140 -6.83 -34.34 14.35
N VAL A 141 -7.49 -33.63 13.43
CA VAL A 141 -8.63 -32.77 13.74
C VAL A 141 -9.79 -33.57 14.34
N ALA A 142 -10.12 -34.73 13.77
CA ALA A 142 -11.16 -35.60 14.28
C ALA A 142 -10.85 -36.05 15.72
N LEU A 143 -9.62 -36.49 15.98
CA LEU A 143 -9.13 -36.85 17.31
C LEU A 143 -9.26 -35.70 18.31
N ILE A 144 -8.80 -34.50 17.96
CA ILE A 144 -8.87 -33.31 18.83
C ILE A 144 -10.32 -32.97 19.16
N LYS A 145 -11.20 -32.92 18.16
CA LYS A 145 -12.65 -32.64 18.33
C LYS A 145 -13.32 -33.70 19.21
N GLU A 146 -12.97 -34.97 19.06
CA GLU A 146 -13.48 -36.06 19.90
C GLU A 146 -13.03 -35.91 21.36
N LYS A 147 -11.73 -35.74 21.60
CA LYS A 147 -11.16 -35.59 22.96
C LYS A 147 -11.75 -34.38 23.66
N TYR A 148 -11.91 -33.26 22.96
CA TYR A 148 -12.57 -32.07 23.49
C TYR A 148 -14.00 -32.37 23.95
N ARG A 149 -14.83 -33.02 23.12
CA ARG A 149 -16.21 -33.39 23.48
C ARG A 149 -16.28 -34.34 24.66
N ILE A 150 -15.36 -35.30 24.76
CA ILE A 150 -15.28 -36.21 25.91
C ILE A 150 -14.97 -35.42 27.18
N ARG A 151 -13.98 -34.53 27.14
CA ARG A 151 -13.56 -33.72 28.28
C ARG A 151 -14.60 -32.68 28.69
N LEU A 152 -15.31 -32.10 27.72
CA LEU A 152 -16.41 -31.18 27.98
C LEU A 152 -17.57 -31.87 28.71
N ARG A 153 -17.89 -33.12 28.36
CA ARG A 153 -18.93 -33.90 29.07
C ARG A 153 -18.51 -34.30 30.48
N LYS A 154 -17.24 -34.64 30.66
CA LYS A 154 -16.69 -35.09 31.96
C LYS A 154 -16.27 -33.94 32.87
N ASN A 155 -16.12 -32.74 32.32
CA ASN A 155 -15.61 -31.54 32.99
C ASN A 155 -14.25 -31.76 33.68
N ASP A 156 -13.36 -32.52 33.05
CA ASP A 156 -12.06 -32.98 33.56
C ASP A 156 -10.87 -32.32 32.80
N PHE A 157 -11.03 -31.05 32.42
CA PHE A 157 -9.92 -30.25 31.90
C PHE A 157 -8.90 -29.90 32.99
N VAL A 158 -7.65 -29.69 32.60
CA VAL A 158 -6.64 -29.13 33.51
C VAL A 158 -7.01 -27.68 33.83
N ARG A 159 -6.83 -27.30 35.10
CA ARG A 159 -7.13 -25.95 35.57
C ARG A 159 -6.04 -24.97 35.18
#